data_AF-A0A2N7Q7Q4-F1
#
_entry.id   AF-A0A2N7Q7Q4-F1
#
_cell.length_a   1.000
_cell.length_b   1.000
_cell.length_c   1.000
_cell.angle_alpha   90.00
_cell.angle_beta   90.00
_cell.angle_gamma   90.00
#
_symmetry.space_group_name_H-M   'P 1'
#
loop_
_entity.id
_entity.type
_entity.pdbx_description
1 polymer ?
#
loop_
_entity_poly.entity_id
_entity_poly.type
_entity_poly.pdbx_seq_one_letter_code
_entity_poly.pdbx_strand_id
1 'polypeptide(L)'
;MDCKEARQLFSAYLEAELSPREEEKLKSHLAQCQVCSSLLATIVGLGQELRNLPEVEPSEDLLHRLYLIPEKSTVQKEKFSRKGFFGWKFWLSPAFQPVLIAVTALMMIISLFSFTPVGKSWQKTAWFEIHQGYSLAQKLLVKAGVWTDKIKGYQEDFMASIKSKSPYDSD
;
A
#
# COMPACT_ATOMS: atom_id res chain seq x y z
N MET A 1 -7.76 -20.83 10.89
CA MET A 1 -7.66 -19.47 11.42
C MET A 1 -7.11 -19.54 12.82
N ASP A 2 -6.50 -18.45 13.27
CA ASP A 2 -6.12 -18.32 14.68
C ASP A 2 -7.25 -17.72 15.54
N CYS A 3 -7.05 -17.67 16.86
CA CYS A 3 -8.06 -17.14 17.78
C CYS A 3 -8.29 -15.64 17.62
N LYS A 4 -7.32 -14.88 17.10
CA LYS A 4 -7.43 -13.43 16.95
C LYS A 4 -8.32 -13.11 15.75
N GLU A 5 -8.07 -13.77 14.62
CA GLU A 5 -8.90 -13.72 13.43
C GLU A 5 -10.34 -14.15 13.75
N ALA A 6 -10.52 -15.24 14.52
CA ALA A 6 -11.86 -15.69 14.93
C ALA A 6 -12.64 -14.61 15.67
N ARG A 7 -12.02 -13.96 16.66
CA ARG A 7 -12.66 -12.91 17.48
C ARG A 7 -13.03 -11.68 16.66
N GLN A 8 -12.24 -11.33 15.65
CA GLN A 8 -12.56 -10.22 14.76
C GLN A 8 -13.83 -10.47 13.94
N LEU A 9 -14.16 -11.73 13.67
CA LEU A 9 -15.35 -12.13 12.92
C LEU A 9 -16.61 -12.25 13.79
N PHE A 10 -16.52 -12.11 15.12
CA PHE A 10 -17.67 -12.33 16.01
C PHE A 10 -18.81 -11.31 15.80
N SER A 11 -18.52 -10.02 15.64
CA SER A 11 -19.58 -9.01 15.42
C SER A 11 -20.34 -9.31 14.13
N ALA A 12 -19.61 -9.48 13.03
CA ALA A 12 -20.19 -9.81 11.73
C ALA A 12 -20.93 -11.16 11.75
N TYR A 13 -20.47 -12.14 12.54
CA TYR A 13 -21.19 -13.40 12.73
C TYR A 13 -22.53 -13.21 13.44
N LEU A 14 -22.57 -12.41 14.51
CA LEU A 14 -23.78 -12.12 15.26
C LEU A 14 -24.80 -11.29 14.46
N GLU A 15 -24.30 -10.45 13.54
CA GLU A 15 -25.09 -9.62 12.64
C GLU A 15 -25.44 -10.33 11.31
N ALA A 16 -25.04 -11.59 11.14
CA ALA A 16 -25.23 -12.39 9.92
C ALA A 16 -24.65 -11.75 8.65
N GLU A 17 -23.54 -11.02 8.78
CA GLU A 17 -22.85 -10.32 7.68
C GLU A 17 -21.66 -11.09 7.10
N LEU A 18 -21.32 -12.26 7.64
CA LEU A 18 -20.23 -13.07 7.12
C LEU A 18 -20.57 -13.72 5.78
N SER A 19 -19.57 -13.82 4.90
CA SER A 19 -19.71 -14.64 3.70
C SER A 19 -19.77 -16.13 4.08
N PRO A 20 -20.39 -17.00 3.25
CA PRO A 20 -20.52 -18.44 3.55
C PRO A 20 -19.19 -19.13 3.85
N ARG A 21 -18.12 -18.70 3.15
CA ARG A 21 -16.77 -19.24 3.32
C ARG A 21 -16.13 -18.81 4.65
N GLU A 22 -16.41 -17.60 5.11
CA GLU A 22 -15.91 -17.11 6.40
C GLU A 22 -16.66 -17.76 7.55
N GLU A 23 -17.98 -17.93 7.39
CA GLU A 23 -18.82 -18.60 8.37
C GLU A 23 -18.41 -20.07 8.58
N GLU A 24 -18.17 -20.81 7.49
CA GLU A 24 -17.70 -22.21 7.57
C GLU A 24 -16.35 -22.30 8.27
N LYS A 25 -15.41 -21.41 7.91
CA LYS A 25 -14.11 -21.33 8.59
C LYS A 25 -14.33 -21.06 10.08
N LEU A 26 -15.15 -20.08 10.46
CA LEU A 26 -15.39 -19.72 11.86
C LEU A 26 -16.00 -20.89 12.64
N LYS A 27 -17.01 -21.55 12.09
CA LYS A 27 -17.60 -22.76 12.68
C LYS A 27 -16.56 -23.86 12.88
N SER A 28 -15.68 -24.10 11.91
CA SER A 28 -14.61 -25.08 12.04
C SER A 28 -13.65 -24.76 13.18
N HIS A 29 -13.33 -23.48 13.39
CA HIS A 29 -12.49 -23.05 14.51
C HIS A 29 -13.20 -23.16 15.85
N LEU A 30 -14.47 -22.78 15.94
CA LEU A 30 -15.27 -22.89 17.16
C LEU A 30 -15.44 -24.35 17.60
N ALA A 31 -15.49 -25.29 16.66
CA ALA A 31 -15.53 -26.73 16.96
C ALA A 31 -14.22 -27.26 17.56
N GLN A 32 -13.07 -26.61 17.27
CA GLN A 32 -11.74 -27.05 17.70
C GLN A 32 -11.22 -26.25 18.91
N CYS A 33 -11.70 -25.02 19.11
CA CYS A 33 -11.20 -24.10 20.11
C CYS A 33 -12.26 -23.80 21.17
N GLN A 34 -12.15 -24.48 22.32
CA GLN A 34 -13.08 -24.31 23.44
C GLN A 34 -13.08 -22.87 24.00
N VAL A 35 -11.95 -22.16 23.94
CA VAL A 35 -11.83 -20.78 24.45
C VAL A 35 -12.65 -19.81 23.60
N CYS A 36 -12.62 -19.97 22.27
CA CYS A 36 -13.39 -19.11 21.37
C CYS A 36 -14.87 -19.45 21.42
N SER A 37 -15.24 -20.72 21.55
CA SER A 37 -16.64 -21.14 21.68
C SER A 37 -17.28 -20.63 22.98
N SER A 38 -16.57 -20.74 24.11
CA SER A 38 -17.05 -20.21 25.39
C SER A 38 -17.21 -18.69 25.36
N LEU A 39 -16.25 -17.98 24.77
CA LEU A 39 -16.30 -16.52 24.66
C LEU A 39 -17.50 -16.06 23.82
N LEU A 40 -17.74 -16.71 22.68
CA LEU A 40 -18.90 -16.40 21.84
C LEU A 40 -20.22 -16.67 22.57
N ALA A 41 -20.31 -17.77 23.31
CA ALA A 41 -21.48 -18.09 24.13
C ALA A 41 -21.72 -17.02 25.22
N THR A 42 -20.66 -16.53 25.88
CA THR A 42 -20.77 -15.42 26.85
C THR A 42 -21.32 -14.15 26.20
N ILE A 43 -20.83 -13.79 25.01
CA ILE A 43 -21.29 -12.59 24.29
C ILE A 43 -22.78 -12.71 23.92
N VAL A 44 -23.19 -13.89 23.41
CA VAL A 44 -24.59 -14.16 23.08
C VAL A 44 -25.47 -14.10 24.33
N GLY A 45 -25.03 -14.69 25.44
CA GLY A 45 -25.75 -14.64 26.71
C GLY A 45 -25.93 -13.22 27.24
N LEU A 46 -24.86 -12.41 27.20
CA LEU A 46 -24.92 -11.00 27.60
C LEU A 46 -25.93 -10.23 26.73
N GLY A 47 -25.97 -10.49 25.43
CA GLY A 47 -26.93 -9.89 24.51
C GLY A 47 -28.39 -10.31 24.77
N GLN A 48 -28.64 -11.44 25.44
CA GLN A 48 -29.99 -11.84 25.87
C GLN A 48 -30.36 -11.15 27.17
N GLU A 49 -29.45 -11.08 28.14
CA GLU A 49 -29.67 -10.34 29.39
C GLU A 49 -29.92 -8.86 29.12
N LEU A 50 -29.17 -8.27 28.19
CA LEU A 50 -29.33 -6.86 27.80
C LEU A 50 -30.71 -6.54 27.22
N ARG A 51 -31.35 -7.50 26.55
CA ARG A 51 -32.71 -7.33 26.02
C ARG A 51 -33.79 -7.34 27.09
N ASN A 52 -33.48 -7.87 28.27
CA ASN A 52 -34.42 -7.92 29.40
C ASN A 52 -34.38 -6.64 30.25
N LEU A 53 -33.54 -5.66 29.91
CA LEU A 53 -33.56 -4.37 30.58
C LEU A 53 -34.90 -3.66 30.34
N PRO A 54 -35.39 -2.88 31.32
CA PRO A 54 -36.59 -2.09 31.14
C PRO A 54 -36.40 -1.11 30.00
N GLU A 55 -37.43 -0.93 29.20
CA GLU A 55 -37.46 0.10 28.18
C GLU A 55 -37.52 1.48 28.85
N VAL A 56 -36.53 2.32 28.57
CA VAL A 56 -36.39 3.65 29.16
C VAL A 56 -36.61 4.68 28.06
N GLU A 57 -37.58 5.57 28.28
CA GLU A 57 -37.81 6.68 27.36
C GLU A 57 -36.70 7.73 27.52
N PRO A 58 -36.04 8.17 26.43
CA PRO A 58 -35.01 9.19 26.50
C PRO A 58 -35.62 10.54 26.92
N SER A 59 -34.87 11.36 27.66
CA SER A 59 -35.35 12.70 28.03
C SER A 59 -35.59 13.58 26.81
N GLU A 60 -36.62 14.44 26.85
CA GLU A 60 -36.95 15.40 25.80
C GLU A 60 -35.77 16.28 25.33
N ASP A 61 -34.90 16.70 26.25
CA ASP A 61 -33.70 17.49 25.92
C ASP A 61 -32.72 16.71 25.01
N LEU A 62 -32.58 15.40 25.23
CA LEU A 62 -31.74 14.53 24.39
C LEU A 62 -32.37 14.34 23.01
N LEU A 63 -33.67 14.11 22.94
CA LEU A 63 -34.39 14.00 21.65
C LEU A 63 -34.21 15.28 20.83
N HIS A 64 -34.41 16.45 21.44
CA HIS A 64 -34.20 17.74 20.79
C HIS A 64 -32.78 17.90 20.24
N ARG A 65 -31.76 17.53 21.01
CA ARG A 65 -30.35 17.59 20.57
C ARG A 65 -30.07 16.62 19.43
N LEU A 66 -30.65 15.42 19.44
CA LEU A 66 -30.51 14.42 18.38
C LEU A 66 -31.07 14.93 17.04
N TYR A 67 -32.24 15.59 17.06
CA TYR A 67 -32.83 16.19 15.85
C TYR A 67 -32.03 17.35 15.26
N LEU A 68 -31.18 17.99 16.07
CA LEU A 68 -30.29 19.06 15.63
C LEU A 68 -28.97 18.53 15.05
N ILE A 69 -28.69 17.22 15.13
CA ILE A 69 -27.51 16.64 14.50
C ILE A 69 -27.71 16.70 12.99
N PRO A 70 -26.87 17.45 12.25
CA PRO A 70 -26.97 17.49 10.81
C PRO A 70 -26.70 16.10 10.24
N GLU A 71 -27.49 15.69 9.24
CA GLU A 71 -27.36 14.43 8.49
C GLU A 71 -25.96 14.24 7.86
N LYS A 72 -25.16 15.30 7.85
CA LYS A 72 -23.77 15.36 7.38
C LYS A 72 -22.73 15.11 8.46
N SER A 73 -23.10 14.54 9.61
CA SER A 73 -22.11 13.82 10.44
C SER A 73 -21.73 12.54 9.68
N THR A 74 -20.95 12.74 8.62
CA THR A 74 -20.21 11.68 7.98
C THR A 74 -19.46 10.99 9.09
N VAL A 75 -19.93 9.79 9.49
CA VAL A 75 -19.07 8.76 10.03
C VAL A 75 -17.88 8.83 9.10
N GLN A 76 -16.77 9.34 9.63
CA GLN A 76 -15.53 9.46 8.93
C GLN A 76 -15.11 8.01 8.81
N LYS A 77 -15.69 7.29 7.82
CA LYS A 77 -15.21 6.01 7.35
C LYS A 77 -13.75 6.30 7.13
N GLU A 78 -12.93 5.81 8.06
CA GLU A 78 -11.52 6.03 8.00
C GLU A 78 -11.13 5.68 6.58
N LYS A 79 -10.48 6.64 5.93
CA LYS A 79 -10.07 6.54 4.53
C LYS A 79 -8.98 5.47 4.42
N PHE A 80 -9.33 4.23 4.72
CA PHE A 80 -8.56 3.07 4.36
C PHE A 80 -8.66 2.95 2.84
N SER A 81 -7.53 3.23 2.18
CA SER A 81 -7.26 2.91 0.78
C SER A 81 -8.10 3.66 -0.28
N ARG A 82 -7.78 4.94 -0.52
CA ARG A 82 -8.03 5.60 -1.82
C ARG A 82 -6.76 6.08 -2.54
N LYS A 83 -5.60 5.52 -2.21
CA LYS A 83 -4.39 5.71 -3.04
C LYS A 83 -4.46 4.94 -4.38
N GLY A 84 -5.38 3.98 -4.52
CA GLY A 84 -5.54 3.19 -5.75
C GLY A 84 -6.29 3.87 -6.91
N PHE A 85 -7.24 4.78 -6.63
CA PHE A 85 -8.09 5.35 -7.70
C PHE A 85 -7.46 6.57 -8.39
N PHE A 86 -6.72 7.41 -7.65
CA PHE A 86 -6.06 8.58 -8.21
C PHE A 86 -4.82 8.20 -9.06
N GLY A 87 -4.15 7.10 -8.72
CA GLY A 87 -3.08 6.54 -9.54
C GLY A 87 -3.56 5.97 -10.89
N TRP A 88 -4.77 5.41 -10.94
CA TRP A 88 -5.32 4.83 -12.18
C TRP A 88 -5.81 5.91 -13.16
N LYS A 89 -6.49 6.94 -12.68
CA LYS A 89 -6.90 8.08 -13.52
C LYS A 89 -5.71 8.92 -14.04
N PHE A 90 -4.62 9.00 -13.27
CA PHE A 90 -3.40 9.68 -13.72
C PHE A 90 -2.76 8.98 -14.92
N TRP A 91 -2.71 7.64 -14.92
CA TRP A 91 -2.14 6.85 -16.03
C TRP A 91 -3.00 6.86 -17.32
N LEU A 92 -4.31 7.15 -17.21
CA LEU A 92 -5.24 7.29 -18.35
C LEU A 92 -5.44 8.75 -18.80
N SER A 93 -4.61 9.70 -18.35
CA SER A 93 -4.71 11.07 -18.84
C SER A 93 -4.31 11.13 -20.33
N PRO A 94 -5.08 11.82 -21.20
CA PRO A 94 -4.84 11.86 -22.64
C PRO A 94 -3.46 12.43 -23.02
N ALA A 95 -2.81 13.14 -22.11
CA ALA A 95 -1.44 13.65 -22.28
C ALA A 95 -0.38 12.54 -22.43
N PHE A 96 -0.61 11.31 -21.93
CA PHE A 96 0.36 10.20 -22.02
C PHE A 96 0.10 9.24 -23.19
N GLN A 97 -0.92 9.50 -24.01
CA GLN A 97 -1.26 8.68 -25.19
C GLN A 97 -0.11 8.51 -26.21
N PRO A 98 0.68 9.55 -26.59
CA PRO A 98 1.71 9.36 -27.61
C PRO A 98 2.86 8.47 -27.11
N VAL A 99 3.20 8.55 -25.82
CA VAL A 99 4.25 7.72 -25.20
C VAL A 99 3.82 6.26 -25.15
N LEU A 100 2.56 6.00 -24.74
CA LEU A 100 2.04 4.63 -24.68
C LEU A 100 1.94 3.99 -26.07
N ILE A 101 1.53 4.74 -27.10
CA ILE A 101 1.49 4.24 -28.49
C ILE A 101 2.89 3.88 -28.99
N ALA A 102 3.89 4.73 -28.73
CA ALA A 102 5.27 4.45 -29.14
C ALA A 102 5.81 3.19 -28.46
N VAL A 103 5.52 3.01 -27.15
CA VAL A 103 5.94 1.83 -26.38
C VAL A 103 5.24 0.56 -26.84
N THR A 104 3.93 0.60 -27.12
CA THR A 104 3.20 -0.58 -27.61
C THR A 104 3.61 -0.96 -29.03
N ALA A 105 3.86 0.03 -29.90
CA ALA A 105 4.42 -0.21 -31.23
C ALA A 105 5.82 -0.85 -31.15
N LEU A 106 6.69 -0.32 -30.28
CA LEU A 106 8.02 -0.91 -30.02
C LEU A 106 7.90 -2.36 -29.53
N MET A 107 7.01 -2.62 -28.57
CA MET A 107 6.76 -3.98 -28.06
C MET A 107 6.22 -4.92 -29.13
N MET A 108 5.29 -4.46 -29.98
CA MET A 108 4.81 -5.25 -31.12
C MET A 108 5.93 -5.56 -32.10
N ILE A 109 6.77 -4.59 -32.44
CA ILE A 109 7.92 -4.79 -33.32
C ILE A 109 8.89 -5.82 -32.70
N ILE A 110 9.22 -5.70 -31.42
CA ILE A 110 10.09 -6.64 -30.70
C ILE A 110 9.47 -8.04 -30.64
N SER A 111 8.16 -8.14 -30.38
CA SER A 111 7.43 -9.40 -30.34
C SER A 111 7.40 -10.06 -31.72
N LEU A 112 7.11 -9.31 -32.78
CA LEU A 112 7.14 -9.80 -34.16
C LEU A 112 8.56 -10.25 -34.53
N PHE A 113 9.59 -9.50 -34.12
CA PHE A 113 10.97 -9.87 -34.37
C PHE A 113 11.38 -11.15 -33.61
N SER A 114 10.85 -11.36 -32.41
CA SER A 114 11.14 -12.55 -31.58
C SER A 114 10.38 -13.80 -32.04
N PHE A 115 9.15 -13.63 -32.54
CA PHE A 115 8.26 -14.75 -32.89
C PHE A 115 8.31 -15.15 -34.37
N THR A 116 8.80 -14.26 -35.26
CA THR A 116 8.99 -14.61 -36.67
C THR A 116 10.32 -15.36 -36.90
N PRO A 117 10.34 -16.37 -37.79
CA PRO A 117 11.56 -17.14 -38.10
C PRO A 117 12.68 -16.29 -38.73
N VAL A 118 12.37 -15.06 -39.15
CA VAL A 118 13.34 -14.10 -39.72
C VAL A 118 14.23 -13.47 -38.63
N GLY A 119 13.75 -13.26 -37.40
CA GLY A 119 14.57 -12.68 -36.31
C GLY A 119 15.44 -13.71 -35.57
N LYS A 120 15.08 -14.99 -35.60
CA LYS A 120 15.87 -16.09 -35.01
C LYS A 120 17.24 -16.29 -35.70
N SER A 121 17.41 -15.89 -36.96
CA SER A 121 18.71 -15.94 -37.64
C SER A 121 19.68 -14.86 -37.14
N TRP A 122 19.16 -13.72 -36.65
CA TRP A 122 19.96 -12.61 -36.10
C TRP A 122 20.34 -12.82 -34.63
N GLN A 123 19.59 -13.62 -33.87
CA GLN A 123 19.90 -13.94 -32.47
C GLN A 123 21.23 -14.69 -32.28
N LYS A 124 21.71 -15.41 -33.31
CA LYS A 124 23.00 -16.11 -33.23
C LYS A 124 24.20 -15.17 -33.41
N THR A 125 24.01 -14.00 -34.03
CA THR A 125 25.08 -13.04 -34.33
C THR A 125 25.19 -11.93 -33.30
N ALA A 126 24.12 -11.63 -32.57
CA ALA A 126 24.09 -10.52 -31.58
C ALA A 126 24.83 -10.82 -30.26
N TRP A 127 25.21 -12.07 -30.00
CA TRP A 127 25.80 -12.49 -28.72
C TRP A 127 27.28 -12.11 -28.51
N PHE A 128 27.94 -11.50 -29.50
CA PHE A 128 29.36 -11.16 -29.37
C PHE A 128 29.66 -9.70 -28.98
N GLU A 129 28.70 -8.79 -29.04
CA GLU A 129 28.97 -7.34 -28.87
C GLU A 129 28.56 -6.80 -27.49
N ILE A 130 27.66 -7.49 -26.77
CA ILE A 130 27.14 -7.04 -25.48
C ILE A 130 28.18 -7.15 -24.34
N HIS A 131 29.13 -8.08 -24.44
CA HIS A 131 30.13 -8.27 -23.37
C HIS A 131 31.18 -7.14 -23.31
N GLN A 132 31.49 -6.46 -24.41
CA GLN A 132 32.44 -5.34 -24.37
C GLN A 132 31.85 -4.10 -23.67
N GLY A 133 30.53 -3.86 -23.82
CA GLY A 133 29.84 -2.71 -23.24
C GLY A 133 29.79 -2.69 -21.71
N TYR A 134 29.76 -3.87 -21.08
CA TYR A 134 29.70 -3.98 -19.61
C TYR A 134 30.95 -3.39 -18.92
N SER A 135 32.12 -3.58 -19.52
CA SER A 135 33.39 -3.07 -18.98
C SER A 135 33.50 -1.54 -19.06
N LEU A 136 32.87 -0.91 -20.05
CA LEU A 136 32.84 0.55 -20.20
C LEU A 136 31.86 1.18 -19.21
N ALA A 137 30.70 0.56 -18.99
CA ALA A 137 29.73 1.01 -17.99
C ALA A 137 30.33 1.01 -16.58
N GLN A 138 31.11 -0.03 -16.25
CA GLN A 138 31.76 -0.13 -14.95
C GLN A 138 32.82 0.98 -14.75
N LYS A 139 33.60 1.31 -15.79
CA LYS A 139 34.57 2.42 -15.74
C LYS A 139 33.90 3.78 -15.56
N LEU A 140 32.75 3.99 -16.20
CA LEU A 140 31.97 5.23 -16.06
C LEU A 140 31.39 5.38 -14.65
N LEU A 141 30.85 4.30 -14.06
CA LEU A 141 30.34 4.31 -12.69
C LEU A 141 31.43 4.59 -11.66
N VAL A 142 32.60 3.94 -11.80
CA VAL A 142 33.74 4.20 -10.90
C VAL A 142 34.23 5.65 -11.03
N LYS A 143 34.29 6.19 -12.25
CA LYS A 143 34.68 7.58 -12.48
C LYS A 143 33.67 8.58 -11.91
N ALA A 144 32.38 8.27 -11.98
CA ALA A 144 31.33 9.07 -11.35
C ALA A 144 31.46 9.07 -9.82
N GLY A 145 31.76 7.92 -9.21
CA GLY A 145 32.02 7.81 -7.76
C GLY A 145 33.21 8.64 -7.28
N VAL A 146 34.32 8.60 -8.02
CA VAL A 146 35.51 9.42 -7.70
C VAL A 146 35.22 10.92 -7.82
N TRP A 147 34.37 11.30 -8.77
CA TRP A 147 33.97 12.70 -8.94
C TRP A 147 33.08 13.18 -7.79
N THR A 148 32.16 12.34 -7.30
CA THR A 148 31.36 12.65 -6.13
C THR A 148 32.20 12.80 -4.86
N ASP A 149 33.22 11.97 -4.67
CA ASP A 149 34.13 12.08 -3.52
C ASP A 149 34.96 13.36 -3.55
N LYS A 150 35.45 13.76 -4.73
CA LYS A 150 36.17 15.04 -4.87
C LYS A 150 35.29 16.25 -4.54
N ILE A 151 34.05 16.26 -5.03
CA ILE A 151 33.12 17.36 -4.74
C ILE A 151 32.83 17.45 -3.24
N LYS A 152 32.66 16.29 -2.58
CA LYS A 152 32.45 16.24 -1.14
C LYS A 152 33.67 16.76 -0.37
N GLY A 153 34.89 16.40 -0.79
CA GLY A 153 36.13 16.94 -0.22
C GLY A 153 36.23 18.46 -0.34
N TYR A 154 35.95 19.03 -1.53
CA TYR A 154 35.94 20.49 -1.70
C TYR A 154 34.90 21.18 -0.80
N GLN A 155 33.74 20.56 -0.57
CA GLN A 155 32.73 21.09 0.32
C GLN A 155 33.22 21.11 1.78
N GLU A 156 33.88 20.05 2.23
CA GLU A 156 34.44 19.95 3.58
C GLU A 156 35.56 20.97 3.79
N ASP A 157 36.48 21.11 2.83
CA ASP A 157 37.54 22.12 2.87
C ASP A 157 37.00 23.56 2.86
N PHE A 158 35.97 23.82 2.05
CA PHE A 158 35.31 25.12 2.00
C PHE A 158 34.61 25.45 3.34
N MET A 159 33.91 24.48 3.93
CA MET A 159 33.28 24.65 5.25
C MET A 159 34.33 24.85 6.35
N ALA A 160 35.47 24.15 6.28
CA ALA A 160 36.59 24.35 7.20
C ALA A 160 37.20 25.76 7.06
N SER A 161 37.34 26.25 5.82
CA SER A 161 37.85 27.61 5.56
C SER A 161 36.88 28.71 5.99
N ILE A 162 35.56 28.49 5.89
CA ILE A 162 34.57 29.44 6.43
C ILE A 162 34.65 29.45 7.96
N LYS A 163 34.73 28.25 8.57
CA LYS A 163 34.79 28.12 10.02
C LYS A 163 36.05 28.75 10.61
N SER A 164 37.21 28.62 9.95
CA SER A 164 38.47 29.22 10.41
C SER A 164 38.55 30.74 10.19
N LYS A 165 37.66 31.32 9.37
CA LYS A 165 37.65 32.76 9.05
C LYS A 165 36.51 33.54 9.73
N SER A 166 35.71 32.90 10.58
CA SER A 166 34.70 33.58 11.42
C SER A 166 35.38 34.25 12.62
N PRO A 167 35.39 35.59 12.74
CA PRO A 167 36.06 36.31 13.83
C PRO A 167 35.12 36.55 15.03
N TYR A 168 34.16 35.65 15.27
CA TYR A 168 33.21 35.76 16.38
C TYR A 168 33.07 34.39 17.06
N ASP A 169 34.08 34.05 17.85
CA ASP A 169 33.92 33.24 19.06
C ASP A 169 34.61 34.08 20.14
N SER A 170 33.79 34.89 20.82
CA SER A 170 34.17 35.81 21.88
C SER A 170 34.30 35.08 23.21
N ASP A 171 35.43 35.25 23.90
CA ASP A 171 35.39 35.50 25.35
C ASP A 171 34.76 36.88 25.60
#